data_AF-A0A1H4Y4F6-F1
#
_entry.id   AF-A0A1H4Y4F6-F1
#
_cell.length_a   1.000
_cell.length_b   1.000
_cell.length_c   1.000
_cell.angle_alpha   90.00
_cell.angle_beta   90.00
_cell.angle_gamma   90.00
#
_symmetry.space_group_name_H-M   'P 1'
#
loop_
_entity.id
_entity.type
_entity.pdbx_description
1 polymer ?
#
loop_
_entity_poly.entity_id
_entity_poly.type
_entity_poly.pdbx_seq_one_letter_code
_entity_poly.pdbx_strand_id
1 'polypeptide(L)' 'MAAKVEYVVLDGCIQDGNKIVKKGEVYDPPNTEVRDLLLEDGKITKRGKLDAEQAGDD' A
#
# COMPACT_ATOMS: atom_id res chain seq x y z
N MET A 1 -5.27 -21.07 -4.76
CA MET A 1 -4.14 -20.25 -5.23
C MET A 1 -4.06 -19.04 -4.33
N ALA A 2 -2.95 -18.86 -3.60
CA ALA A 2 -2.85 -17.82 -2.58
C ALA A 2 -2.84 -16.43 -3.25
N ALA A 3 -3.84 -15.60 -2.97
CA ALA A 3 -3.83 -14.22 -3.40
C ALA A 3 -2.69 -13.51 -2.67
N LYS A 4 -1.63 -13.13 -3.39
CA LYS A 4 -0.69 -12.15 -2.88
C LYS A 4 -1.46 -10.85 -2.70
N VAL A 5 -1.65 -10.45 -1.45
CA VAL A 5 -2.25 -9.16 -1.13
C VAL A 5 -1.20 -8.11 -1.44
N GLU A 6 -1.39 -7.34 -2.50
CA GLU A 6 -0.54 -6.20 -2.83
C GLU A 6 -0.95 -5.00 -1.96
N TYR A 7 0.04 -4.22 -1.48
CA TYR A 7 -0.20 -2.99 -0.75
C TYR A 7 0.23 -1.80 -1.61
N VAL A 8 -0.47 -0.68 -1.49
CA VAL A 8 -0.11 0.56 -2.20
C VAL A 8 0.02 1.70 -1.21
N VAL A 9 0.96 2.60 -1.47
CA VAL A 9 1.14 3.80 -0.65
C VAL A 9 0.00 4.77 -0.96
N LEU A 10 -0.80 5.10 0.05
CA LEU A 10 -1.89 6.08 -0.06
C LEU A 10 -1.40 7.49 0.15
N ASP A 11 -0.44 7.69 1.06
CA ASP A 11 0.01 9.01 1.41
C ASP A 11 1.50 9.08 1.75
N GLY A 12 2.14 10.14 1.25
CA GLY A 12 3.57 10.38 1.39
C GLY A 12 4.47 9.45 0.58
N CYS A 13 5.62 9.13 1.16
CA CYS A 13 6.57 8.15 0.63
C CYS A 13 7.05 7.25 1.76
N ILE A 14 7.29 6.00 1.42
CA ILE A 14 7.82 4.98 2.33
C ILE A 14 9.26 4.74 1.97
N GLN A 15 10.14 4.98 2.93
CA GLN A 15 11.55 4.66 2.78
C GLN A 15 11.81 3.28 3.41
N ASP A 16 12.06 2.31 2.56
CA ASP A 16 12.42 0.95 2.94
C ASP A 16 13.90 0.73 2.60
N GLY A 17 14.75 0.95 3.61
CA GLY A 17 16.20 0.98 3.44
C GLY A 17 16.64 2.02 2.41
N ASN A 18 17.06 1.54 1.23
CA ASN A 18 17.52 2.37 0.11
C ASN A 18 16.46 2.54 -1.00
N LYS A 19 15.27 1.98 -0.81
CA LYS A 19 14.15 2.10 -1.75
C LYS A 19 13.16 3.13 -1.21
N ILE A 20 12.80 4.10 -2.04
CA ILE A 20 11.73 5.04 -1.74
C ILE A 20 10.54 4.67 -2.62
N VAL A 21 9.43 4.30 -1.99
CA VAL A 21 8.16 3.96 -2.65
C VAL A 21 7.22 5.15 -2.46
N LYS A 22 6.78 5.76 -3.57
CA LYS A 22 5.95 6.96 -3.52
C LYS A 22 4.47 6.60 -3.46
N LYS A 23 3.64 7.57 -3.08
CA LYS A 23 2.18 7.51 -3.21
C LYS A 23 1.76 6.98 -4.59
N GLY A 24 0.85 6.01 -4.59
CA GLY A 24 0.34 5.32 -5.77
C GLY A 24 1.20 4.13 -6.24
N GLU A 25 2.41 3.95 -5.69
CA GLU A 25 3.22 2.78 -5.99
C GLU A 25 2.90 1.60 -5.09
N VAL A 26 3.16 0.40 -5.62
CA VAL A 26 3.04 -0.85 -4.88
C VAL A 26 4.19 -0.93 -3.88
N TYR A 27 3.82 -1.04 -2.61
CA TYR A 27 4.73 -1.32 -1.52
C TYR A 27 4.57 -2.78 -1.11
N ASP A 28 5.68 -3.50 -1.03
CA ASP A 28 5.72 -4.85 -0.47
C ASP A 28 6.40 -4.76 0.90
N PRO A 29 5.63 -4.82 2.00
CA PRO A 29 6.20 -4.70 3.33
C PRO A 29 7.12 -5.90 3.64
N PRO A 30 8.31 -5.67 4.21
CA PRO A 30 9.30 -6.72 4.45
C PRO A 30 8.85 -7.73 5.52
N ASN A 31 7.98 -7.32 6.44
CA ASN A 31 7.44 -8.13 7.52
C ASN A 31 6.04 -7.65 7.95
N THR A 32 5.32 -8.50 8.70
CA THR A 32 3.95 -8.23 9.14
C THR A 32 3.82 -7.06 10.09
N GLU A 33 4.84 -6.78 10.91
CA GLU A 33 4.83 -5.65 11.84
C GLU A 33 4.85 -4.31 11.09
N VAL A 34 5.76 -4.14 10.12
CA VAL A 34 5.84 -2.93 9.29
C VAL A 34 4.56 -2.74 8.48
N ARG A 35 4.02 -3.83 7.94
CA ARG A 35 2.73 -3.82 7.25
C ARG A 35 1.61 -3.27 8.14
N ASP A 36 1.45 -3.83 9.34
CA ASP A 36 0.37 -3.41 10.26
C ASP A 36 0.54 -1.97 10.71
N LEU A 37 1.76 -1.56 11.08
CA LEU A 37 2.06 -0.17 11.45
C LEU A 37 1.69 0.81 10.33
N LEU A 38 2.06 0.51 9.09
CA LEU A 38 1.77 1.39 7.94
C LEU A 38 0.29 1.37 7.55
N LEU A 39 -0.43 0.27 7.80
CA LEU A 39 -1.88 0.18 7.62
C LEU A 39 -2.63 0.97 8.70
N GLU A 40 -2.22 0.83 9.96
CA GLU A 40 -2.78 1.55 11.10
C GLU A 40 -2.54 3.06 10.99
N ASP A 41 -1.35 3.47 10.55
CA ASP A 41 -1.02 4.87 10.30
C ASP A 41 -1.70 5.42 9.04
N GLY A 42 -2.30 4.55 8.21
CA GLY A 42 -2.98 4.93 6.96
C GLY A 42 -2.02 5.31 5.82
N LYS A 43 -0.72 5.01 5.94
CA LYS A 43 0.28 5.25 4.89
C LYS A 43 0.15 4.29 3.71
N ILE A 44 -0.21 3.04 3.98
CA ILE A 44 -0.50 2.05 2.94
C ILE A 44 -1.92 1.52 3.06
N THR A 45 -2.44 0.98 1.98
CA THR A 45 -3.68 0.20 1.99
C THR A 45 -3.53 -1.10 1.23
N LYS A 46 -4.38 -2.07 1.58
CA LYS A 46 -4.52 -3.32 0.82
C LYS A 46 -5.14 -2.96 -0.53
N ARG A 47 -4.39 -3.16 -1.61
CA ARG A 47 -4.87 -3.09 -3.01
C ARG A 47 -5.72 -4.31 -3.39
N GLY A 48 -6.20 -5.08 -2.41
CA GLY A 48 -6.98 -6.29 -2.64
C GLY A 48 -8.25 -5.94 -3.40
N LYS A 49 -8.29 -6.31 -4.69
CA LYS A 49 -9.37 -6.02 -5.65
C LYS A 49 -9.98 -4.63 -5.42
N LEU A 50 -9.33 -3.61 -5.99
CA LEU A 50 -10.15 -2.53 -6.52
C LEU A 50 -11.04 -3.14 -7.61
N ASP A 51 -12.24 -3.58 -7.24
CA ASP A 51 -13.38 -3.29 -8.10
C ASP A 51 -13.29 -1.79 -8.37
N ALA A 52 -13.09 -1.46 -9.64
CA ALA A 52 -12.68 -0.16 -10.15
C ALA A 52 -13.81 0.88 -10.06
N GLU A 53 -14.43 1.04 -8.90
CA GLU A 53 -15.54 1.97 -8.65
C GLU A 53 -15.21 2.87 -7.46
N GLN A 54 -14.23 3.76 -7.63
CA GLN A 54 -14.27 5.13 -7.08
C GLN A 54 -13.04 5.90 -7.58
N ALA A 55 -12.97 6.09 -8.89
CA ALA A 55 -12.32 7.25 -9.49
C ALA A 55 -13.40 7.92 -10.33
N GLY A 56 -14.05 8.94 -9.76
CA GLY A 56 -15.18 9.64 -10.36
C GLY A 56 -15.85 10.58 -9.37
N ASP A 57 -15.07 11.53 -8.83
CA ASP A 57 -15.60 12.79 -8.32
C ASP A 57 -15.23 13.86 -9.37
N ASP A 58 -16.21 14.16 -10.23
CA ASP A 58 -16.55 15.43 -10.92
C ASP A 58 -17.31 15.15 -12.24
#